data_AF-A0A7X6Z364-F1
#
_entry.id   AF-A0A7X6Z364-F1
#
_cell.length_a   1.000
_cell.length_b   1.000
_cell.length_c   1.000
_cell.angle_alpha   90.00
_cell.angle_beta   90.00
_cell.angle_gamma   90.00
#
_symmetry.space_group_name_H-M   'P 1'
#
loop_
_entity.id
_entity.type
_entity.pdbx_description
1 polymer ?
#
loop_
_entity_poly.entity_id
_entity_poly.type
_entity_poly.pdbx_seq_one_letter_code
_entity_poly.pdbx_strand_id
1 'polypeptide(L)' 'MIKVGQQAPQFTAPAFHEGKFIDVNLEDYKGKWVVLCFYPGDFTFV' A
#
# COMPACT_ATOMS: atom_id res chain seq x y z
N MET A 1 -17.87 -4.82 -2.49
CA MET A 1 -17.16 -5.02 -3.78
C MET A 1 -16.22 -3.83 -3.98
N ILE A 2 -14.95 -4.09 -4.31
CA ILE A 2 -13.99 -3.05 -4.69
C ILE A 2 -14.20 -2.76 -6.18
N LYS A 3 -14.33 -1.48 -6.57
CA LYS A 3 -14.63 -1.08 -7.95
C LYS A 3 -13.83 0.15 -8.36
N VAL A 4 -13.46 0.23 -9.63
CA VAL A 4 -12.81 1.40 -10.23
C VAL A 4 -13.74 2.63 -10.14
N GLY A 5 -13.15 3.81 -9.90
CA GLY A 5 -13.87 5.08 -9.79
C GLY A 5 -14.52 5.31 -8.41
N GLN A 6 -14.49 4.33 -7.51
CA GLN A 6 -14.86 4.51 -6.10
C GLN A 6 -13.63 4.89 -5.28
N GLN A 7 -13.86 5.46 -4.10
CA GLN A 7 -12.77 5.71 -3.15
C GLN A 7 -12.05 4.40 -2.81
N ALA A 8 -10.73 4.45 -2.82
CA ALA A 8 -9.91 3.31 -2.43
C ALA A 8 -10.24 2.88 -0.99
N PRO A 9 -10.34 1.57 -0.71
CA PRO A 9 -10.57 1.09 0.65
C PRO A 9 -9.46 1.55 1.60
N GLN A 10 -9.86 2.05 2.77
CA GLN A 10 -8.88 2.46 3.76
C GLN A 10 -8.12 1.27 4.34
N PHE A 11 -6.82 1.46 4.53
CA PHE A 11 -5.97 0.49 5.18
C PHE A 11 -4.86 1.17 5.98
N THR A 12 -4.45 0.46 7.03
CA THR A 12 -3.21 0.70 7.74
C THR A 12 -2.44 -0.62 7.74
N ALA A 13 -1.16 -0.59 7.40
CA ALA A 13 -0.32 -1.78 7.37
C ALA A 13 1.11 -1.46 7.80
N PRO A 14 1.80 -2.41 8.46
CA PRO A 14 3.23 -2.27 8.74
C PRO A 14 4.02 -2.31 7.43
N ALA A 15 5.04 -1.48 7.32
CA ALA A 15 5.93 -1.42 6.17
C ALA A 15 7.38 -1.21 6.61
N PHE A 16 8.31 -1.55 5.72
CA PHE A 16 9.72 -1.22 5.87
C PHE A 16 10.08 -0.10 4.89
N HIS A 17 10.49 1.05 5.42
CA HIS A 17 10.85 2.23 4.63
C HIS A 17 12.09 2.91 5.21
N GLU A 18 13.05 3.26 4.36
CA GLU A 18 14.31 3.94 4.76
C GLU A 18 15.04 3.27 5.94
N GLY A 19 15.08 1.93 5.94
CA GLY A 19 15.77 1.16 6.98
C GLY A 19 14.99 0.99 8.29
N LYS A 20 13.72 1.39 8.34
CA LYS A 20 12.90 1.37 9.57
C LYS A 20 11.56 0.70 9.34
N PHE A 21 11.04 0.09 10.40
CA PHE A 21 9.65 -0.35 10.46
C PHE A 21 8.76 0.83 10.84
N ILE A 22 7.71 1.04 10.04
CA ILE A 22 6.71 2.09 10.23
C ILE A 22 5.31 1.52 9.98
N ASP A 23 4.28 2.19 10.49
CA ASP A 23 2.91 1.95 10.04
C ASP A 23 2.56 2.94 8.93
N VAL A 24 2.08 2.43 7.80
CA VAL A 24 1.63 3.23 6.66
C VAL A 24 0.11 3.27 6.67
N ASN A 25 -0.47 4.47 6.64
CA ASN A 25 -1.90 4.69 6.48
C ASN A 25 -2.18 5.36 5.13
N LEU A 26 -3.15 4.84 4.37
CA LEU A 26 -3.52 5.41 3.08
C LEU A 26 -4.04 6.86 3.19
N GLU A 27 -4.66 7.23 4.31
CA GLU A 27 -5.12 8.60 4.58
C GLU A 27 -3.99 9.64 4.54
N ASP A 28 -2.77 9.27 4.94
CA ASP A 28 -1.61 10.18 4.99
C ASP A 28 -1.17 10.65 3.59
N TYR A 29 -1.66 9.99 2.54
CA TYR A 29 -1.34 10.30 1.15
C TYR A 29 -2.46 11.08 0.44
N LYS A 30 -3.50 11.54 1.15
CA LYS A 30 -4.53 12.40 0.56
C LYS A 30 -3.93 13.63 -0.13
N GLY A 31 -4.44 13.92 -1.33
CA GLY A 31 -3.93 15.02 -2.17
C GLY A 31 -2.70 14.67 -3.01
N LYS A 32 -2.16 13.45 -2.90
CA LYS A 32 -1.08 12.92 -3.74
C LYS A 32 -1.60 11.80 -4.63
N TRP A 33 -0.98 11.64 -5.80
CA TRP A 33 -1.16 10.42 -6.59
C TRP A 33 -0.44 9.25 -5.92
N VAL A 34 -1.13 8.12 -5.82
CA VAL A 34 -0.62 6.90 -5.17
C VAL A 34 -0.77 5.73 -6.14
N VAL A 35 0.28 4.91 -6.24
CA VAL A 35 0.25 3.62 -6.93
C VAL A 35 0.40 2.52 -5.89
N LEU A 36 -0.59 1.63 -5.79
CA LEU A 36 -0.52 0.44 -4.95
C LEU A 36 -0.18 -0.77 -5.83
N CYS A 37 0.98 -1.37 -5.59
CA CYS A 37 1.46 -2.53 -6.35
C CYS A 37 1.40 -3.79 -5.49
N PHE A 38 0.77 -4.83 -6.01
CA PHE A 38 0.78 -6.17 -5.40
C PHE A 38 1.72 -7.06 -6.22
N TYR A 39 2.52 -7.87 -5.54
CA TYR A 39 3.39 -8.86 -6.16
C TYR A 39 3.28 -10.20 -5.40
N PRO A 40 3.66 -11.35 -6.01
CA PRO A 40 3.34 -12.67 -5.45
C PRO A 40 4.01 -12.98 -4.10
N GLY A 41 5.25 -12.55 -3.90
CA GLY A 41 5.99 -12.76 -2.66
C GLY A 41 7.50 -12.63 -2.82
N ASP A 42 8.16 -12.35 -1.71
CA ASP A 42 9.62 -12.28 -1.63
C ASP A 42 10.26 -13.67 -1.68
N PHE A 43 11.49 -13.74 -2.21
CA PHE A 43 12.32 -14.96 -2.23
C PHE A 43 11.62 -16.21 -2.79
N THR A 44 10.79 -16.01 -3.82
CA THR A 44 10.13 -17.10 -4.54
C THR A 44 11.09 -17.80 -5.52
N PHE A 45 10.76 -19.02 -5.91
CA PHE A 45 11.46 -19.74 -6.97
C PHE A 45 11.09 -19.13 -8.33
N VAL A 46 12.09 -18.85 -9.17
CA VAL A 46 11.93 -18.37 -10.55
C VAL A 46 11.98 -19.51 -11.56
#